data_AF-A0AA96UIE1-F1
#
_entry.id   AF-A0AA96UIE1-F1
#
_cell.length_a   1.000
_cell.length_b   1.000
_cell.length_c   1.000
_cell.angle_alpha   90.00
_cell.angle_beta   90.00
_cell.angle_gamma   90.00
#
_symmetry.space_group_name_H-M   'P 1'
#
loop_
_entity.id
_entity.type
_entity.pdbx_description
1 polymer ?
#
loop_
_entity_poly.entity_id
_entity_poly.type
_entity_poly.pdbx_seq_one_letter_code
_entity_poly.pdbx_strand_id
1 'polypeptide(L)'
;MTVPGISTALIPKLPVQVFPRPCEGVEAFIARLAEANFLKPSQLRSYLCDPPGHRSTISWPRLIAATGRSLEELQNTLERTPPWTITHPACDYCGRRPQRGERLQSHPWWCSPRCRRRSLLLDYAPSSRNVLPGQKVTLVCIGCGTQVIRRANSTRNTCSKRCHAISVRLREAELALYENPNAVEPDDV
;
A
#
# COMPACT_ATOMS: atom_id res chain seq x y z
N MET A 1 40.86 -11.21 -18.85
CA MET A 1 40.59 -10.21 -17.79
C MET A 1 39.66 -10.86 -16.79
N THR A 2 40.22 -11.37 -15.70
CA THR A 2 39.54 -12.17 -14.68
C THR A 2 39.04 -11.24 -13.58
N VAL A 3 37.72 -11.16 -13.40
CA VAL A 3 37.10 -10.38 -12.31
C VAL A 3 37.45 -11.07 -10.98
N PRO A 4 38.05 -10.39 -9.99
CA PRO A 4 38.40 -10.99 -8.72
C PRO A 4 37.12 -11.45 -8.00
N GLY A 5 37.10 -12.74 -7.66
CA GLY A 5 36.02 -13.38 -6.93
C GLY A 5 35.81 -12.71 -5.59
N ILE A 6 34.73 -11.94 -5.48
CA ILE A 6 34.15 -11.57 -4.20
C ILE A 6 33.83 -12.89 -3.52
N SER A 7 34.52 -13.18 -2.41
CA SER A 7 34.21 -14.33 -1.56
C SER A 7 32.78 -14.18 -1.06
N THR A 8 31.84 -14.73 -1.83
CA THR A 8 30.50 -15.12 -1.41
C THR A 8 30.66 -16.24 -0.39
N ALA A 9 31.11 -15.88 0.82
CA ALA A 9 30.96 -16.71 1.99
C ALA A 9 29.53 -17.25 1.96
N LEU A 10 29.39 -18.57 1.81
CA LEU A 10 28.16 -19.28 1.47
C LEU A 10 26.98 -18.72 2.27
N ILE A 11 26.21 -17.83 1.66
CA ILE A 11 24.98 -17.32 2.29
C ILE A 11 23.99 -18.47 2.21
N PRO A 12 23.63 -19.09 3.34
CA PRO A 12 22.72 -20.21 3.31
C PRO A 12 21.34 -19.73 2.89
N LYS A 13 20.68 -20.53 2.06
CA LYS A 13 19.28 -20.33 1.73
C LYS A 13 18.45 -20.36 3.01
N LEU A 14 17.55 -19.40 3.17
CA LEU A 14 16.66 -19.36 4.33
C LEU A 14 15.70 -20.57 4.34
N PRO A 15 15.38 -21.14 5.52
CA PRO A 15 14.53 -22.33 5.63
C PRO A 15 13.14 -22.17 5.01
N VAL A 16 12.50 -21.02 5.22
CA VAL A 16 11.16 -20.72 4.69
C VAL A 16 11.27 -19.72 3.55
N GLN A 17 10.75 -20.09 2.39
CA GLN A 17 10.72 -19.23 1.22
C GLN A 17 9.32 -18.64 1.03
N VAL A 18 9.26 -17.32 0.90
CA VAL A 18 8.00 -16.63 0.58
C VAL A 18 7.90 -16.40 -0.91
N PHE A 19 6.67 -16.44 -1.43
CA PHE A 19 6.43 -16.09 -2.83
C PHE A 19 6.56 -14.56 -2.99
N PRO A 20 7.44 -14.07 -3.90
CA PRO A 20 7.54 -12.65 -4.20
C PRO A 20 6.24 -12.19 -4.84
N ARG A 21 5.67 -11.13 -4.32
CA ARG A 21 4.49 -10.51 -4.92
C ARG A 21 4.96 -9.50 -5.97
N PRO A 22 4.28 -9.42 -7.11
CA PRO A 22 4.58 -8.35 -8.04
C PRO A 22 4.39 -7.00 -7.34
N CYS A 23 5.30 -6.04 -7.59
CA CYS A 23 5.27 -4.67 -7.06
C CYS A 23 5.47 -4.49 -5.55
N GLU A 24 5.72 -5.54 -4.77
CA GLU A 24 5.81 -5.31 -3.32
C GLU A 24 7.04 -4.50 -2.91
N GLY A 25 8.02 -4.37 -3.82
CA GLY A 25 9.30 -3.74 -3.54
C GLY A 25 10.21 -4.63 -2.70
N VAL A 26 11.51 -4.37 -2.78
CA VAL A 26 12.53 -5.20 -2.13
C VAL A 26 12.36 -5.20 -0.61
N GLU A 27 12.00 -4.06 -0.02
CA GLU A 27 11.85 -3.90 1.43
C GLU A 27 10.67 -4.69 2.01
N ALA A 28 9.49 -4.62 1.38
CA ALA A 28 8.33 -5.35 1.86
C ALA A 28 8.50 -6.87 1.67
N PHE A 29 9.17 -7.27 0.57
CA PHE A 29 9.58 -8.66 0.37
C PHE A 29 10.49 -9.15 1.49
N ILE A 30 11.53 -8.38 1.85
CA ILE A 30 12.45 -8.72 2.95
C ILE A 30 11.71 -8.79 4.28
N ALA A 31 10.79 -7.86 4.56
CA ALA A 31 10.01 -7.87 5.80
C ALA A 31 9.18 -9.16 5.93
N ARG A 32 8.49 -9.57 4.87
CA ARG A 32 7.73 -10.83 4.82
C ARG A 32 8.62 -12.06 4.92
N LEU A 33 9.77 -12.02 4.25
CA LEU A 33 10.74 -13.12 4.29
C LEU A 33 11.31 -13.27 5.70
N ALA A 34 11.60 -12.16 6.39
CA ALA A 34 12.05 -12.16 7.78
C ALA A 34 10.96 -12.74 8.71
N GLU A 35 9.72 -12.26 8.57
CA GLU A 35 8.58 -12.73 9.36
C GLU A 35 8.36 -14.24 9.20
N ALA A 36 8.42 -14.76 7.96
CA ALA A 36 8.26 -16.18 7.68
C ALA A 36 9.39 -17.06 8.25
N ASN A 37 10.56 -16.49 8.53
CA ASN A 37 11.71 -17.18 9.12
C ASN A 37 11.91 -16.82 10.61
N PHE A 38 10.93 -16.17 11.26
CA PHE A 38 11.03 -15.72 12.65
C PHE A 38 12.25 -14.81 12.93
N LEU A 39 12.65 -14.01 11.94
CA LEU A 39 13.73 -13.03 12.04
C LEU A 39 13.16 -11.61 12.19
N LYS A 40 13.92 -10.71 12.83
CA LYS A 40 13.58 -9.28 12.79
C LYS A 40 13.90 -8.73 11.39
N PRO A 41 13.03 -7.92 10.77
CA PRO A 41 13.31 -7.31 9.46
C PRO A 41 14.62 -6.53 9.41
N SER A 42 14.96 -5.80 10.47
CA SER A 42 16.22 -5.05 10.57
C SER A 42 17.46 -5.96 10.61
N GLN A 43 17.35 -7.14 11.23
CA GLN A 43 18.44 -8.13 11.27
C GLN A 43 18.67 -8.74 9.90
N LEU A 44 17.59 -9.20 9.24
CA LEU A 44 17.70 -9.78 7.90
C LEU A 44 18.21 -8.74 6.90
N ARG A 45 17.71 -7.50 6.96
CA ARG A 45 18.20 -6.40 6.13
C ARG A 45 19.70 -6.17 6.34
N SER A 46 20.16 -6.05 7.59
CA SER A 46 21.58 -5.82 7.90
C SER A 46 22.47 -6.94 7.37
N TYR A 47 21.98 -8.18 7.38
CA TYR A 47 22.66 -9.34 6.82
C TYR A 47 22.73 -9.30 5.29
N LEU A 48 21.68 -8.80 4.62
CA LEU A 48 21.59 -8.68 3.17
C LEU A 48 22.32 -7.45 2.59
N CYS A 49 22.66 -6.47 3.42
CA CYS A 49 23.48 -5.32 3.04
C CYS A 49 24.95 -5.73 2.82
N ASP A 50 25.64 -5.06 1.89
CA ASP A 50 27.09 -5.28 1.71
C ASP A 50 27.87 -4.68 2.90
N PRO A 51 28.84 -5.42 3.48
CA PRO A 51 29.74 -4.89 4.50
C PRO A 51 30.58 -3.75 3.90
N PRO A 52 30.97 -2.74 4.69
CA PRO A 52 30.97 -2.70 6.16
C PRO A 52 29.70 -2.09 6.81
N GLY A 53 28.65 -1.77 6.05
CA GLY A 53 27.53 -0.98 6.56
C GLY A 53 26.21 -1.74 6.62
N HIS A 54 25.61 -1.87 7.81
CA HIS A 54 24.23 -2.32 8.02
C HIS A 54 23.17 -1.33 7.48
N ARG A 55 23.60 -0.16 6.98
CA ARG A 55 22.77 0.89 6.38
C ARG A 55 22.97 1.02 4.86
N SER A 56 23.76 0.15 4.25
CA SER A 56 24.02 0.20 2.80
C SER A 56 22.81 -0.30 1.99
N THR A 57 22.87 -0.12 0.68
CA THR A 57 21.91 -0.68 -0.26
C THR A 57 21.88 -2.21 -0.13
N ILE A 58 20.70 -2.80 -0.30
CA ILE A 58 20.53 -4.26 -0.29
C ILE A 58 21.35 -4.86 -1.42
N SER A 59 22.15 -5.87 -1.10
CA SER A 59 22.98 -6.58 -2.06
C SER A 59 22.15 -7.66 -2.76
N TRP A 60 21.90 -7.46 -4.06
CA TRP A 60 21.19 -8.43 -4.90
C TRP A 60 21.81 -9.84 -4.87
N PRO A 61 23.14 -10.01 -4.97
CA PRO A 61 23.77 -11.32 -4.83
C PRO A 61 23.42 -12.03 -3.51
N ARG A 62 23.38 -11.29 -2.40
CA ARG A 62 23.03 -11.83 -1.09
C ARG A 62 21.56 -12.23 -1.01
N LEU A 63 20.67 -11.40 -1.57
CA LEU A 63 19.24 -11.69 -1.62
C LEU A 63 18.96 -12.96 -2.43
N ILE A 64 19.59 -13.09 -3.60
CA ILE A 64 19.49 -14.27 -4.47
C ILE A 64 19.97 -15.53 -3.75
N ALA A 65 21.11 -15.46 -3.07
CA ALA A 65 21.63 -16.58 -2.30
C ALA A 65 20.68 -16.98 -1.16
N ALA A 66 20.14 -16.00 -0.42
CA ALA A 66 19.21 -16.23 0.68
C ALA A 66 17.86 -16.83 0.22
N THR A 67 17.39 -16.47 -0.99
CA THR A 67 16.11 -16.97 -1.52
C THR A 67 16.23 -18.20 -2.42
N GLY A 68 17.42 -18.42 -3.00
CA GLY A 68 17.65 -19.44 -4.04
C GLY A 68 16.85 -19.19 -5.31
N ARG A 69 16.65 -17.92 -5.71
CA ARG A 69 15.92 -17.50 -6.92
C ARG A 69 16.85 -16.75 -7.86
N SER A 70 16.54 -16.66 -9.15
CA SER A 70 17.37 -15.91 -10.08
C SER A 70 17.25 -14.39 -9.86
N LEU A 71 18.31 -13.64 -10.21
CA LEU A 71 18.31 -12.18 -10.20
C LEU A 71 17.16 -11.62 -11.02
N GLU A 72 17.04 -12.10 -12.26
CA GLU A 72 16.04 -11.63 -13.21
C GLU A 72 14.62 -11.86 -12.70
N GLU A 73 14.33 -13.03 -12.10
CA GLU A 73 13.00 -13.33 -11.56
C GLU A 73 12.63 -12.37 -10.42
N LEU A 74 13.57 -12.14 -9.49
CA LEU A 74 13.34 -11.24 -8.36
C LEU A 74 13.21 -9.79 -8.81
N GLN A 75 14.13 -9.28 -9.64
CA GLN A 75 14.03 -7.90 -10.14
C GLN A 75 12.76 -7.69 -10.96
N ASN A 76 12.43 -8.62 -11.86
CA ASN A 76 11.21 -8.53 -12.66
C ASN A 76 9.94 -8.57 -11.80
N THR A 77 9.95 -9.28 -10.67
CA THR A 77 8.77 -9.39 -9.81
C THR A 77 8.70 -8.21 -8.83
N LEU A 78 9.81 -7.86 -8.19
CA LEU A 78 9.85 -6.87 -7.11
C LEU A 78 9.94 -5.43 -7.62
N GLU A 79 10.70 -5.17 -8.68
CA GLU A 79 10.94 -3.82 -9.21
C GLU A 79 10.02 -3.49 -10.39
N ARG A 80 9.62 -4.49 -11.17
CA ARG A 80 8.81 -4.27 -12.36
C ARG A 80 7.33 -4.27 -12.01
N THR A 81 6.78 -3.07 -11.85
CA THR A 81 5.61 -2.64 -12.62
C THR A 81 5.73 -1.14 -12.81
N PRO A 82 5.72 -0.61 -14.05
CA PRO A 82 5.61 0.83 -14.24
C PRO A 82 4.37 1.33 -13.48
N PRO A 83 4.37 2.57 -12.95
CA PRO A 83 3.16 3.15 -12.38
C PRO A 83 2.00 2.96 -13.36
N TRP A 84 0.78 2.77 -12.85
CA TRP A 84 -0.38 2.66 -13.74
C TRP A 84 -0.35 3.84 -14.72
N THR A 85 -0.24 3.53 -16.01
CA THR A 85 -0.41 4.50 -17.08
C THR A 85 -1.46 3.95 -18.04
N ILE A 86 -2.12 4.84 -18.77
CA ILE A 86 -3.01 4.46 -19.87
C ILE A 86 -2.30 3.53 -20.87
N THR A 87 -0.98 3.68 -21.04
CA THR A 87 -0.15 2.85 -21.92
C THR A 87 0.31 1.53 -21.29
N HIS A 88 0.37 1.45 -19.96
CA HIS A 88 0.80 0.27 -19.20
C HIS A 88 -0.16 0.01 -18.03
N PRO A 89 -1.38 -0.43 -18.34
CA PRO A 89 -2.36 -0.80 -17.33
C PRO A 89 -1.85 -1.99 -16.50
N ALA A 90 -1.97 -1.89 -15.19
CA ALA A 90 -1.63 -2.96 -14.26
C ALA A 90 -2.62 -2.98 -13.09
N CYS A 91 -2.77 -4.15 -12.47
CA CYS A 91 -3.63 -4.31 -11.30
C CYS A 91 -3.05 -3.55 -10.13
N ASP A 92 -3.85 -2.68 -9.53
CA ASP A 92 -3.44 -1.84 -8.40
C ASP A 92 -3.02 -2.66 -7.17
N TYR A 93 -3.60 -3.84 -6.99
CA TYR A 93 -3.29 -4.73 -5.86
C TYR A 93 -2.11 -5.69 -6.12
N CYS A 94 -2.01 -6.27 -7.32
CA CYS A 94 -1.08 -7.38 -7.58
C CYS A 94 -0.15 -7.16 -8.77
N GLY A 95 -0.16 -5.99 -9.40
CA GLY A 95 0.71 -5.65 -10.54
C GLY A 95 0.43 -6.40 -11.84
N ARG A 96 -0.49 -7.38 -11.84
CA ARG A 96 -0.80 -8.18 -13.02
C ARG A 96 -1.25 -7.28 -14.17
N ARG A 97 -0.72 -7.48 -15.38
CA ARG A 97 -1.20 -6.78 -16.58
C ARG A 97 -2.50 -7.39 -17.10
N PRO A 98 -3.42 -6.58 -17.65
CA PRO A 98 -4.63 -7.08 -18.29
C PRO A 98 -4.28 -7.94 -19.51
N GLN A 99 -5.14 -8.91 -19.82
CA GLN A 99 -4.98 -9.73 -21.03
C GLN A 99 -5.34 -8.91 -22.28
N ARG A 100 -4.80 -9.30 -23.46
CA ARG A 100 -5.16 -8.64 -24.72
C ARG A 100 -6.68 -8.72 -24.92
N GLY A 101 -7.31 -7.57 -25.16
CA GLY A 101 -8.76 -7.46 -25.40
C GLY A 101 -9.61 -7.17 -24.15
N GLU A 102 -9.00 -7.10 -22.96
CA GLU A 102 -9.72 -6.77 -21.73
C GLU A 102 -10.02 -5.26 -21.67
N ARG A 103 -11.29 -4.88 -21.50
CA ARG A 103 -11.69 -3.47 -21.42
C ARG A 103 -11.27 -2.88 -20.07
N LEU A 104 -10.25 -2.04 -20.08
CA LEU A 104 -9.83 -1.24 -18.93
C LEU A 104 -10.74 -0.01 -18.83
N GLN A 105 -11.74 -0.08 -17.95
CA GLN A 105 -12.75 0.97 -17.90
C GLN A 105 -12.31 2.21 -17.10
N SER A 106 -11.35 2.11 -16.18
CA SER A 106 -10.84 3.24 -15.39
C SER A 106 -9.79 2.80 -14.36
N HIS A 107 -8.99 3.76 -13.85
CA HIS A 107 -8.21 3.60 -12.62
C HIS A 107 -9.08 3.89 -11.38
N PRO A 108 -8.94 3.14 -10.28
CA PRO A 108 -8.08 1.97 -10.10
C PRO A 108 -8.64 0.72 -10.81
N TRP A 109 -7.76 -0.09 -11.40
CA TRP A 109 -8.13 -1.37 -12.03
C TRP A 109 -7.62 -2.55 -11.22
N TRP A 110 -8.43 -3.63 -11.17
CA TRP A 110 -8.06 -4.87 -10.50
C TRP A 110 -8.29 -6.08 -11.40
N CYS A 111 -7.32 -7.00 -11.45
CA CYS A 111 -7.40 -8.21 -12.28
C CYS A 111 -8.42 -9.25 -11.79
N SER A 112 -9.01 -9.07 -10.61
CA SER A 112 -10.03 -9.96 -10.06
C SER A 112 -10.81 -9.31 -8.92
N PRO A 113 -12.04 -9.77 -8.63
CA PRO A 113 -12.81 -9.34 -7.45
C PRO A 113 -12.06 -9.56 -6.14
N ARG A 114 -11.22 -10.61 -6.07
CA ARG A 114 -10.37 -10.91 -4.91
C ARG A 114 -9.31 -9.84 -4.69
N CYS A 115 -8.64 -9.40 -5.75
CA CYS A 115 -7.64 -8.32 -5.69
C CYS A 115 -8.29 -7.00 -5.27
N ARG A 116 -9.47 -6.69 -5.83
CA ARG A 116 -10.29 -5.54 -5.42
C ARG A 116 -10.63 -5.58 -3.93
N ARG A 117 -11.22 -6.69 -3.44
CA ARG A 117 -11.60 -6.83 -2.03
C ARG A 117 -10.38 -6.68 -1.11
N ARG A 118 -9.23 -7.22 -1.50
CA ARG A 118 -8.03 -7.21 -0.67
C ARG A 118 -7.34 -5.85 -0.62
N SER A 119 -7.30 -5.11 -1.73
CA SER A 119 -6.86 -3.72 -1.76
C SER A 119 -7.77 -2.85 -0.89
N LEU A 120 -9.10 -2.96 -1.04
CA LEU A 120 -10.04 -2.26 -0.16
C LEU A 120 -9.80 -2.58 1.32
N LEU A 121 -9.62 -3.85 1.67
CA LEU A 121 -9.34 -4.25 3.06
C LEU A 121 -8.03 -3.64 3.60
N LEU A 122 -7.00 -3.50 2.76
CA LEU A 122 -5.78 -2.81 3.14
C LEU A 122 -6.02 -1.31 3.33
N ASP A 123 -6.76 -0.64 2.46
CA ASP A 123 -7.08 0.79 2.59
C ASP A 123 -7.92 1.10 3.83
N TYR A 124 -8.77 0.15 4.23
CA TYR A 124 -9.56 0.23 5.46
C TYR A 124 -8.85 -0.33 6.69
N ALA A 125 -7.69 -0.99 6.53
CA ALA A 125 -6.94 -1.51 7.66
C ALA A 125 -6.44 -0.35 8.53
N PRO A 126 -6.57 -0.40 9.87
CA PRO A 126 -6.06 0.66 10.75
C PRO A 126 -4.56 0.92 10.55
N SER A 127 -3.80 -0.13 10.20
CA SER A 127 -2.36 -0.07 9.96
C SER A 127 -1.96 0.69 8.68
N SER A 128 -2.83 0.79 7.67
CA SER A 128 -2.49 1.51 6.43
C SER A 128 -2.58 3.02 6.56
N ARG A 129 -3.27 3.52 7.59
CA ARG A 129 -3.43 4.96 7.85
C ARG A 129 -2.34 5.56 8.75
N ASN A 130 -1.25 4.83 8.99
CA ASN A 130 -0.26 5.18 10.01
C ASN A 130 -0.89 5.42 11.39
N VAL A 131 -2.01 4.73 11.68
CA VAL A 131 -2.74 4.87 12.94
C VAL A 131 -2.32 3.76 13.89
N LEU A 132 -1.60 4.12 14.95
CA LEU A 132 -1.25 3.18 16.02
C LEU A 132 -2.52 2.70 16.75
N PRO A 133 -2.54 1.44 17.24
CA PRO A 133 -3.64 0.96 18.07
C PRO A 133 -3.88 1.88 19.27
N GLY A 134 -5.11 2.40 19.40
CA GLY A 134 -5.47 3.31 20.49
C GLY A 134 -5.07 4.78 20.29
N GLN A 135 -4.42 5.13 19.17
CA GLN A 135 -4.13 6.52 18.82
C GLN A 135 -5.41 7.34 18.81
N LYS A 136 -5.37 8.47 19.50
CA LYS A 136 -6.44 9.45 19.53
C LYS A 136 -6.10 10.60 18.59
N VAL A 137 -7.09 11.10 17.87
CA VAL A 137 -6.99 12.28 17.01
C VAL A 137 -8.02 13.30 17.47
N THR A 138 -7.63 14.56 17.41
CA THR A 138 -8.52 15.69 17.62
C THR A 138 -9.12 16.04 16.26
N LEU A 139 -10.45 15.97 16.17
CA LEU A 139 -11.21 16.28 14.96
C LEU A 139 -12.21 17.39 15.27
N VAL A 140 -12.52 18.20 14.26
CA VAL A 140 -13.59 19.19 14.33
C VAL A 140 -14.90 18.51 13.97
N CYS A 141 -15.92 18.60 14.82
CA CYS A 141 -17.23 18.02 14.55
C CYS A 141 -17.92 18.75 13.39
N ILE A 142 -18.24 18.05 12.30
CA ILE A 142 -18.89 18.65 11.12
C ILE A 142 -20.22 19.32 11.47
N GLY A 143 -21.00 18.73 12.39
CA GLY A 143 -22.32 19.27 12.72
C GLY A 143 -22.33 20.49 13.64
N CYS A 144 -21.28 20.77 14.40
CA CYS A 144 -21.29 21.85 15.41
C CYS A 144 -19.96 22.60 15.59
N GLY A 145 -18.91 22.24 14.85
CA GLY A 145 -17.58 22.86 14.93
C GLY A 145 -16.78 22.54 16.20
N THR A 146 -17.36 21.83 17.18
CA THR A 146 -16.64 21.52 18.44
C THR A 146 -15.52 20.53 18.21
N GLN A 147 -14.36 20.78 18.84
CA GLN A 147 -13.24 19.84 18.83
C GLN A 147 -13.57 18.60 19.67
N VAL A 148 -13.39 17.42 19.09
CA VAL A 148 -13.63 16.13 19.74
C VAL A 148 -12.42 15.23 19.63
N ILE A 149 -12.06 14.59 20.74
CA ILE A 149 -11.00 13.58 20.77
C ILE A 149 -11.63 12.21 20.51
N ARG A 150 -11.20 11.55 19.43
CA ARG A 150 -11.71 10.23 19.03
C ARG A 150 -10.57 9.26 18.76
N ARG A 151 -10.87 7.96 18.77
CA ARG A 151 -9.93 6.95 18.24
C ARG A 151 -9.76 7.21 16.75
N ALA A 152 -8.52 7.16 16.28
CA ALA A 152 -8.16 7.47 14.89
C ALA A 152 -8.74 6.48 13.86
N ASN A 153 -9.20 5.31 14.29
CA ASN A 153 -9.96 4.37 13.48
C ASN A 153 -11.50 4.54 13.57
N SER A 154 -11.99 5.59 14.23
CA SER A 154 -13.43 5.86 14.31
C SER A 154 -13.96 6.33 12.97
N THR A 155 -15.01 5.68 12.48
CA THR A 155 -15.72 6.10 11.26
C THR A 155 -16.61 7.33 11.48
N ARG A 156 -16.83 7.75 12.74
CA ARG A 156 -17.64 8.92 13.07
C ARG A 156 -16.77 10.14 13.33
N ASN A 157 -17.03 11.20 12.57
CA ASN A 157 -16.47 12.54 12.71
C ASN A 157 -17.43 13.53 13.41
N THR A 158 -18.42 13.02 14.16
CA THR A 158 -19.45 13.83 14.85
C THR A 158 -19.46 13.59 16.36
N CYS A 159 -19.81 14.63 17.12
CA CYS A 159 -19.79 14.59 18.59
C CYS A 159 -21.00 13.82 19.17
N SER A 160 -22.15 13.88 18.50
CA SER A 160 -23.44 13.35 18.96
C SER A 160 -24.31 12.81 17.81
N LYS A 161 -25.35 12.05 18.12
CA LYS A 161 -26.36 11.60 17.14
C LYS A 161 -27.04 12.78 16.42
N ARG A 162 -27.27 13.88 17.13
CA ARG A 162 -27.85 15.11 16.57
C ARG A 162 -26.92 15.73 15.52
N CYS A 163 -25.63 15.88 15.84
CA CYS A 163 -24.64 16.39 14.88
C CYS A 163 -24.42 15.45 13.69
N HIS A 164 -24.59 14.13 13.89
CA HIS A 164 -24.62 13.18 12.78
C HIS A 164 -25.78 13.43 11.84
N ALA A 165 -27.01 13.60 12.35
CA ALA A 165 -28.17 13.91 11.53
C ALA A 165 -27.98 15.22 10.74
N ILE A 166 -27.40 16.26 11.36
CA ILE A 166 -27.06 17.52 10.70
C ILE A 166 -26.04 17.28 9.57
N SER A 167 -24.96 16.55 9.84
CA SER A 167 -23.94 16.24 8.83
C SER A 167 -24.49 15.45 7.64
N VAL A 168 -25.43 14.54 7.86
CA VAL A 168 -26.10 13.79 6.79
C VAL A 168 -26.91 14.75 5.91
N ARG A 169 -27.73 15.61 6.51
CA ARG A 169 -28.54 16.60 5.77
C ARG A 169 -27.68 17.57 4.97
N LEU A 170 -26.58 18.05 5.53
CA LEU A 170 -25.65 18.94 4.81
C LEU A 170 -25.07 18.24 3.57
N ARG A 171 -24.68 16.97 3.70
CA ARG A 171 -24.15 16.18 2.59
C ARG A 171 -25.21 15.89 1.52
N GLU A 172 -26.44 15.61 1.93
CA GLU A 172 -27.57 15.44 1.01
C GLU A 172 -27.88 16.74 0.26
N ALA A 173 -27.85 17.89 0.95
CA ALA A 173 -28.02 19.19 0.32
C ALA A 173 -26.90 19.53 -0.68
N GLU A 174 -25.64 19.23 -0.32
CA GLU A 174 -24.48 19.40 -1.22
C GLU A 174 -24.60 18.53 -2.48
N LEU A 175 -25.03 17.26 -2.33
CA LEU A 175 -25.29 16.37 -3.46
C LEU A 175 -26.44 16.88 -4.33
N ALA A 176 -27.52 17.37 -3.73
CA ALA A 176 -28.65 17.94 -4.47
C ALA A 176 -28.25 19.17 -5.30
N LEU A 177 -27.38 20.04 -4.75
CA LEU A 177 -26.82 21.18 -5.49
C LEU A 177 -25.90 20.74 -6.63
N TYR A 178 -25.13 19.67 -6.44
CA TYR A 178 -24.30 19.11 -7.51
C TYR A 178 -25.13 18.47 -8.64
N GLU A 179 -26.22 17.79 -8.28
CA GLU A 179 -27.12 17.13 -9.24
C GLU A 179 -28.01 18.12 -10.00
N ASN A 180 -28.32 19.28 -9.40
CA ASN A 180 -29.07 20.36 -10.05
C ASN A 180 -28.42 21.73 -9.76
N PRO A 181 -27.37 22.12 -10.50
CA PRO A 181 -26.67 23.39 -10.26
C PRO A 181 -27.52 24.63 -10.55
N ASN A 182 -28.65 24.48 -11.27
CA ASN A 182 -29.60 25.55 -11.55
C ASN A 182 -30.67 25.72 -10.44
N ALA A 183 -30.60 24.94 -9.35
CA ALA A 183 -31.54 25.05 -8.23
C ALA A 183 -31.28 26.27 -7.32
N VAL A 184 -30.14 26.95 -7.48
CA VAL A 184 -29.89 28.25 -6.85
C VAL A 184 -30.46 29.28 -7.81
N GLU A 185 -31.69 29.74 -7.56
CA GLU A 185 -32.26 30.88 -8.25
C GLU A 185 -31.24 32.03 -8.17
N PRO A 186 -30.83 32.65 -9.29
CA PRO A 186 -30.00 33.83 -9.23
C PRO A 186 -30.80 34.89 -8.46
N ASP A 187 -30.24 35.38 -7.35
CA ASP A 187 -30.76 36.59 -6.71
C ASP A 187 -30.72 37.70 -7.77
N ASP A 188 -31.89 38.07 -8.30
CA ASP A 188 -32.04 39.18 -9.25
C ASP A 188 -31.52 40.47 -8.56
N VAL A 189 -30.41 41.00 -9.08
CA VAL A 189 -29.82 42.29 -8.73
C VAL A 189 -30.39 43.39 -9.62
#